data_AF-A0A0R1MKM6-F1
#
_entry.id   AF-A0A0R1MKM6-F1
#
_cell.length_a   1.000
_cell.length_b   1.000
_cell.length_c   1.000
_cell.angle_alpha   90.00
_cell.angle_beta   90.00
_cell.angle_gamma   90.00
#
_symmetry.space_group_name_H-M   'P 1'
#
loop_
_entity.id
_entity.type
_entity.pdbx_description
1 polymer ?
#
loop_
_entity_poly.entity_id
_entity_poly.type
_entity_poly.pdbx_seq_one_letter_code
_entity_poly.pdbx_strand_id
1 'polypeptide(L)'
;MTKEDKQSELIANMADLFNKISAYNMPIVKQKLAGLTFSEIEIIELIANINDAHITKLAKKYHMPREAISKITKNASKKAN
;
A
#
# COMPACT_ATOMS: atom_id res chain seq x y z
N MET A 1 20.48 -31.97 -0.09
CA MET A 1 19.61 -30.80 -0.24
C MET A 1 19.49 -30.46 -1.72
N THR A 2 18.30 -30.61 -2.28
CA THR A 2 17.98 -30.35 -3.68
C THR A 2 17.96 -28.85 -3.95
N LYS A 3 17.87 -28.46 -5.23
CA LYS A 3 17.69 -27.05 -5.62
C LYS A 3 16.37 -26.48 -5.06
N GLU A 4 15.31 -27.30 -5.03
CA GLU A 4 13.98 -26.93 -4.54
C GLU A 4 13.98 -26.72 -3.03
N ASP A 5 14.74 -27.52 -2.28
CA ASP A 5 14.94 -27.34 -0.83
C ASP A 5 15.59 -25.97 -0.54
N LYS A 6 16.64 -25.61 -1.29
CA LYS A 6 17.33 -24.31 -1.15
C LYS A 6 16.45 -23.12 -1.51
N GLN A 7 15.60 -23.26 -2.53
CA GLN A 7 14.65 -22.21 -2.91
C GLN A 7 13.57 -22.02 -1.84
N SER A 8 13.07 -23.11 -1.29
CA SER A 8 12.06 -23.07 -0.21
C SER A 8 12.63 -22.43 1.06
N GLU A 9 13.87 -22.78 1.42
CA GLU A 9 14.59 -22.17 2.55
C GLU A 9 14.79 -20.66 2.34
N LEU A 10 15.18 -20.23 1.14
CA LEU A 10 15.33 -18.82 0.81
C LEU A 10 14.01 -18.06 0.96
N ILE A 11 12.90 -18.60 0.43
CA ILE A 11 11.58 -17.97 0.54
C ILE A 11 11.17 -17.86 2.01
N ALA A 12 11.38 -18.91 2.80
CA ALA A 12 11.08 -18.91 4.23
C ALA A 12 11.89 -17.83 4.97
N ASN A 13 13.19 -17.72 4.70
CA ASN A 13 14.06 -16.72 5.32
C ASN A 13 13.68 -15.28 4.92
N MET A 14 13.29 -15.06 3.66
CA MET A 14 12.80 -13.76 3.21
C MET A 14 11.48 -13.38 3.88
N ALA A 15 10.56 -14.33 4.02
CA ALA A 15 9.29 -14.11 4.72
C ALA A 15 9.50 -13.80 6.20
N ASP A 16 10.41 -14.51 6.88
CA ASP A 16 10.77 -14.24 8.27
C ASP A 16 11.36 -12.84 8.44
N LEU A 17 12.30 -12.43 7.57
CA LEU A 17 12.87 -11.08 7.59
C LEU A 17 11.79 -10.01 7.37
N PHE A 18 10.92 -10.21 6.37
CA PHE A 18 9.79 -9.30 6.12
C PHE A 18 8.88 -9.18 7.34
N ASN A 19 8.54 -10.29 7.99
CA ASN A 19 7.68 -10.31 9.17
C ASN A 19 8.32 -9.54 10.34
N LYS A 20 9.63 -9.68 10.56
CA LYS A 20 10.36 -8.94 11.60
C LYS A 20 10.35 -7.44 11.34
N ILE A 21 10.63 -7.02 10.10
CA ILE A 21 10.58 -5.60 9.69
C ILE A 21 9.16 -5.05 9.86
N SER A 22 8.16 -5.79 9.42
CA SER A 22 6.75 -5.41 9.52
C SER A 22 6.32 -5.29 10.98
N ALA A 23 6.67 -6.24 11.85
CA ALA A 23 6.31 -6.22 13.26
C ALA A 23 6.87 -4.98 14.00
N TYR A 24 8.09 -4.56 13.66
CA TYR A 24 8.69 -3.37 14.24
C TYR A 24 8.06 -2.06 13.72
N ASN A 25 7.83 -1.97 12.40
CA ASN A 25 7.38 -0.73 11.77
C ASN A 25 5.86 -0.52 11.83
N MET A 26 5.06 -1.60 11.78
CA MET A 26 3.60 -1.52 11.66
C MET A 26 2.94 -0.75 12.81
N PRO A 27 3.36 -0.88 14.10
CA PRO A 27 2.81 -0.04 15.16
C PRO A 27 3.05 1.46 14.94
N ILE A 28 4.24 1.83 14.46
CA ILE A 28 4.61 3.22 14.16
C ILE A 28 3.77 3.75 12.99
N VAL A 29 3.61 2.95 11.93
CA VAL A 29 2.78 3.29 10.78
C VAL A 29 1.32 3.48 11.20
N LYS A 30 0.77 2.53 11.99
CA LYS A 30 -0.61 2.63 12.51
C LYS A 30 -0.83 3.87 13.36
N GLN A 31 0.16 4.28 14.15
CA GLN A 31 0.08 5.50 14.95
C GLN A 31 0.13 6.75 14.06
N LYS A 32 1.08 6.82 13.12
CA LYS A 32 1.25 7.99 12.23
C LYS A 32 0.12 8.17 11.23
N LEU A 33 -0.50 7.08 10.81
CA LEU A 33 -1.60 7.05 9.83
C LEU A 33 -2.96 6.76 10.48
N ALA A 34 -3.07 6.97 11.80
CA ALA A 34 -4.30 6.73 12.53
C ALA A 34 -5.46 7.55 11.92
N GLY A 35 -6.61 6.91 11.73
CA GLY A 35 -7.80 7.54 11.12
C GLY A 35 -7.90 7.45 9.60
N LEU A 36 -6.85 6.98 8.93
CA LEU A 36 -6.88 6.63 7.50
C LEU A 36 -7.13 5.14 7.30
N THR A 37 -7.95 4.82 6.31
CA THR A 37 -8.13 3.45 5.82
C THR A 37 -7.00 3.05 4.89
N PHE A 38 -6.78 1.76 4.70
CA PHE A 38 -5.76 1.25 3.77
C PHE A 38 -5.93 1.81 2.36
N SER A 39 -7.15 1.85 1.84
CA SER A 39 -7.43 2.39 0.50
C SER A 39 -7.16 3.91 0.39
N GLU A 40 -7.34 4.66 1.48
CA GLU A 40 -7.00 6.09 1.50
C GLU A 40 -5.49 6.29 1.50
N ILE A 41 -4.76 5.51 2.29
CA ILE A 41 -3.28 5.50 2.31
C ILE A 41 -2.75 5.14 0.92
N GLU A 42 -3.27 4.05 0.33
CA GLU A 42 -2.89 3.60 -1.00
C GLU A 42 -3.05 4.75 -2.01
N ILE A 43 -4.24 5.35 -2.12
CA ILE A 43 -4.49 6.48 -3.04
C ILE A 43 -3.56 7.68 -2.82
N ILE A 44 -3.22 8.01 -1.58
CA ILE A 44 -2.24 9.07 -1.28
C ILE A 44 -0.87 8.71 -1.86
N GLU A 45 -0.40 7.47 -1.67
CA GLU A 45 0.85 6.99 -2.26
C GLU A 45 0.78 6.99 -3.79
N LEU A 46 -0.36 6.65 -4.38
CA LEU A 46 -0.51 6.65 -5.84
C LEU A 46 -0.40 8.05 -6.43
N ILE A 47 -1.01 9.04 -5.77
CA ILE A 47 -0.94 10.45 -6.16
C ILE A 47 0.50 10.95 -6.03
N ALA A 48 1.19 10.62 -4.93
CA ALA A 48 2.58 11.03 -4.71
C ALA A 48 3.55 10.46 -5.76
N ASN A 49 3.28 9.26 -6.28
CA ASN A 49 4.15 8.55 -7.21
C ASN A 49 3.83 8.79 -8.70
N ILE A 50 2.86 9.64 -9.05
CA ILE A 50 2.46 9.90 -10.43
C ILE A 50 2.50 11.41 -10.70
N ASN A 51 3.38 11.83 -11.62
CA ASN A 51 3.34 13.19 -12.16
C ASN A 51 2.00 13.44 -12.85
N ASP A 52 1.32 14.52 -12.48
CA ASP A 52 0.02 14.92 -13.04
C ASP A 52 -1.08 13.84 -12.81
N ALA A 53 -1.26 13.46 -11.54
CA ALA A 53 -2.22 12.44 -11.10
C ALA A 53 -3.67 12.93 -11.27
N HIS A 54 -4.43 12.26 -12.12
CA HIS A 54 -5.87 12.46 -12.30
C HIS A 54 -6.63 11.13 -12.26
N ILE A 55 -7.93 11.20 -11.93
CA ILE A 55 -8.80 10.05 -11.66
C ILE A 55 -8.72 8.97 -12.76
N THR A 56 -8.66 9.37 -14.03
CA THR A 56 -8.56 8.43 -15.16
C THR A 56 -7.24 7.66 -15.20
N LYS A 57 -6.11 8.32 -14.91
CA LYS A 57 -4.79 7.66 -14.87
C LYS A 57 -4.70 6.71 -13.68
N LEU A 58 -5.22 7.12 -12.52
CA LEU A 58 -5.28 6.30 -11.31
C LEU A 58 -6.15 5.05 -11.53
N ALA A 59 -7.38 5.21 -12.02
CA ALA A 59 -8.27 4.08 -12.29
C ALA A 59 -7.65 3.04 -13.24
N LYS A 60 -6.94 3.51 -14.29
CA LYS A 60 -6.27 2.62 -15.25
C LYS A 60 -5.09 1.86 -14.64
N LYS A 61 -4.26 2.52 -13.83
CA LYS A 61 -3.04 1.92 -13.25
C LYS A 61 -3.37 0.88 -12.16
N TYR A 62 -4.45 1.07 -11.43
CA TYR A 62 -4.80 0.24 -10.28
C TYR A 62 -6.01 -0.67 -10.52
N HIS A 63 -6.51 -0.74 -11.76
CA HIS A 63 -7.63 -1.60 -12.14
C HIS A 63 -8.90 -1.40 -11.28
N MET A 64 -9.12 -0.18 -10.80
CA MET A 64 -10.26 0.20 -9.97
C MET A 64 -11.26 1.06 -10.75
N PRO A 65 -12.58 0.98 -10.46
CA PRO A 65 -13.58 1.89 -11.02
C PRO A 65 -13.26 3.35 -10.69
N ARG A 66 -13.54 4.27 -11.63
CA ARG A 66 -13.30 5.71 -11.45
C ARG A 66 -14.10 6.28 -10.29
N GLU A 67 -15.31 5.76 -10.09
CA GLU A 67 -16.23 6.14 -9.02
C GLU A 67 -15.64 5.79 -7.65
N ALA A 68 -15.01 4.61 -7.53
CA ALA A 68 -14.36 4.17 -6.31
C ALA A 68 -13.15 5.07 -5.99
N ILE A 69 -12.27 5.30 -6.97
CA ILE A 69 -11.13 6.23 -6.82
C ILE A 69 -11.62 7.62 -6.41
N SER A 70 -12.61 8.18 -7.10
CA SER A 70 -13.19 9.50 -6.80
C SER A 70 -13.74 9.59 -5.37
N LYS A 71 -14.47 8.56 -4.92
CA LYS A 71 -15.01 8.50 -3.57
C LYS A 71 -13.90 8.48 -2.52
N ILE A 72 -12.89 7.62 -2.71
CA ILE A 72 -11.79 7.47 -1.75
C ILE A 72 -10.92 8.74 -1.71
N THR A 73 -10.59 9.32 -2.87
CA THR A 73 -9.83 10.59 -2.94
C THR A 73 -10.56 11.69 -2.18
N LYS A 74 -11.87 11.87 -2.40
CA LYS A 74 -12.67 12.88 -1.67
C LYS A 74 -12.68 12.64 -0.17
N ASN A 75 -12.77 11.39 0.28
CA ASN A 75 -12.77 11.05 1.69
C ASN A 75 -11.40 11.34 2.33
N ALA A 76 -10.31 10.98 1.66
CA ALA A 76 -8.95 11.27 2.11
C ALA A 76 -8.71 12.79 2.24
N SER A 77 -9.09 13.59 1.23
CA SER A 77 -8.91 15.05 1.27
C SER A 77 -9.67 15.74 2.40
N LYS A 78 -10.83 15.21 2.82
CA LYS A 78 -11.59 15.76 3.96
C LYS A 78 -10.91 15.56 5.30
N LYS A 79 -10.05 14.55 5.43
CA LYS A 79 -9.34 14.21 6.67
C LYS A 79 -7.99 14.92 6.80
N ALA A 80 -7.55 15.61 5.74
CA ALA A 80 -6.30 16.37 5.70
C ALA A 80 -6.48 17.85 6.11
N ASN A 81 -7.72 18.30 6.34
CA ASN A 81 -8.10 19.62 6.85
C ASN A 81 -8.58 19.51 8.30
#